data_AF-A0A7V0T8S1-F1
#
_entry.id   AF-A0A7V0T8S1-F1
#
_cell.length_a   1.000
_cell.length_b   1.000
_cell.length_c   1.000
_cell.angle_alpha   90.00
_cell.angle_beta   90.00
_cell.angle_gamma   90.00
#
_symmetry.space_group_name_H-M   'P 1'
#
loop_
_entity.id
_entity.type
_entity.pdbx_description
1 polymer ?
#
loop_
_entity_poly.entity_id
_entity_poly.type
_entity_poly.pdbx_seq_one_letter_code
_entity_poly.pdbx_strand_id
1 'polypeptide(L)'
;MKYSKSIKPISYLKAHASALVRELNENSETMIITLNGEAKVVVQDIKVYEQMEDSLALLKILAQSSKSIAEDRAKTLDDAYLHIRQQTAKSEL
;
A
#
# COMPACT_ATOMS: atom_id res chain seq x y z
N MET A 1 -17.16 -3.43 -4.65
CA MET A 1 -16.65 -3.58 -6.03
C MET A 1 -17.67 -4.34 -6.87
N LYS A 2 -18.06 -3.83 -8.05
CA LYS A 2 -18.90 -4.60 -9.01
C LYS A 2 -17.98 -5.46 -9.89
N TYR A 3 -17.68 -6.67 -9.43
CA TYR A 3 -16.71 -7.57 -10.07
C TYR A 3 -17.02 -7.95 -11.53
N SER A 4 -18.29 -7.88 -11.97
CA SER A 4 -18.67 -8.26 -13.34
C SER A 4 -18.09 -7.36 -14.43
N LYS A 5 -17.83 -6.08 -14.14
CA LYS A 5 -17.14 -5.16 -15.07
C LYS A 5 -15.62 -5.24 -14.96
N SER A 6 -15.14 -5.62 -13.78
CA SER A 6 -13.71 -5.67 -13.44
C SER A 6 -13.02 -6.96 -13.86
N ILE A 7 -13.68 -7.92 -14.54
CA ILE A 7 -13.04 -9.18 -14.97
C ILE A 7 -13.00 -9.24 -16.49
N LYS A 8 -11.81 -9.40 -17.07
CA LYS A 8 -11.60 -9.53 -18.53
C LYS A 8 -10.62 -10.67 -18.86
N PRO A 9 -10.77 -11.37 -19.99
CA PRO A 9 -9.79 -12.36 -20.42
C PRO A 9 -8.49 -11.72 -20.87
N ILE A 10 -7.39 -12.46 -20.80
CA ILE A 10 -6.06 -12.00 -21.25
C ILE A 10 -6.05 -11.57 -22.72
N SER A 11 -6.92 -12.13 -23.56
CA SER A 11 -7.10 -11.71 -24.95
C SER A 11 -7.57 -10.26 -25.07
N TYR A 12 -8.42 -9.79 -24.15
CA TYR A 12 -8.88 -8.40 -24.11
C TYR A 12 -7.73 -7.43 -23.81
N LEU A 13 -6.89 -7.76 -22.83
CA LEU A 13 -5.71 -6.96 -22.49
C LEU A 13 -4.75 -6.86 -23.69
N LYS A 14 -4.52 -7.96 -24.40
CA LYS A 14 -3.66 -7.99 -25.60
C LYS A 14 -4.20 -7.10 -26.72
N ALA A 15 -5.51 -7.08 -26.92
CA ALA A 15 -6.15 -6.32 -28.00
C ALA A 15 -6.31 -4.82 -27.67
N HIS A 16 -6.42 -4.45 -26.39
CA HIS A 16 -6.85 -3.11 -25.98
C HIS A 16 -5.97 -2.48 -24.88
N ALA A 17 -4.69 -2.88 -24.78
CA ALA A 17 -3.79 -2.45 -23.70
C ALA A 17 -3.78 -0.94 -23.45
N SER A 18 -3.55 -0.13 -24.49
CA SER A 18 -3.46 1.33 -24.33
C SER A 18 -4.76 1.99 -23.89
N ALA A 19 -5.92 1.48 -24.36
CA ALA A 19 -7.22 2.01 -23.98
C ALA A 19 -7.55 1.62 -22.52
N LEU A 20 -7.24 0.37 -22.15
CA LEU A 20 -7.41 -0.13 -20.80
C LEU A 20 -6.55 0.65 -19.79
N VAL A 21 -5.29 0.94 -20.12
CA VAL A 21 -4.43 1.76 -19.25
C VAL A 21 -5.00 3.16 -19.03
N ARG A 22 -5.56 3.79 -20.07
CA ARG A 22 -6.23 5.11 -19.94
C ARG A 22 -7.46 5.02 -19.05
N GLU A 23 -8.34 4.05 -19.30
CA GLU A 23 -9.56 3.83 -18.52
C GLU A 23 -9.26 3.60 -17.03
N LEU A 24 -8.25 2.76 -16.72
CA LEU A 24 -7.86 2.49 -15.34
C LEU A 24 -7.25 3.72 -14.64
N ASN A 25 -6.47 4.53 -15.35
CA ASN A 25 -5.85 5.72 -14.79
C ASN A 25 -6.86 6.87 -14.59
N GLU A 26 -7.78 7.08 -15.54
CA GLU A 26 -8.82 8.12 -15.45
C GLU A 26 -9.80 7.85 -14.31
N ASN A 27 -10.13 6.58 -14.06
CA ASN A 27 -11.12 6.21 -13.05
C ASN A 27 -10.51 5.68 -11.75
N SER A 28 -9.18 5.61 -11.65
CA SER A 28 -8.46 4.99 -10.53
C SER A 28 -9.00 3.60 -10.20
N GLU A 29 -9.19 2.79 -11.24
CA GLU A 29 -9.85 1.49 -11.15
C GLU A 29 -8.86 0.31 -11.06
N THR A 30 -9.41 -0.87 -10.78
CA THR A 30 -8.69 -2.14 -10.73
C THR A 30 -9.44 -3.18 -11.56
N MET A 31 -8.69 -3.96 -12.34
CA MET A 31 -9.21 -5.01 -13.21
C MET A 31 -8.49 -6.33 -12.98
N ILE A 32 -9.25 -7.40 -12.90
CA ILE A 32 -8.80 -8.79 -12.83
C ILE A 32 -8.74 -9.36 -14.24
N ILE A 33 -7.60 -9.97 -14.57
CA ILE A 33 -7.35 -10.63 -15.84
C ILE A 33 -7.39 -12.14 -15.66
N THR A 34 -8.18 -12.81 -16.51
CA THR A 34 -8.29 -14.28 -16.52
C THR A 34 -7.49 -14.91 -17.64
N LEU A 35 -6.87 -16.07 -17.39
CA LEU A 35 -6.30 -16.96 -18.39
C LEU A 35 -7.05 -18.29 -18.33
N ASN A 36 -7.59 -18.75 -19.47
CA ASN A 36 -8.41 -19.97 -19.55
C ASN A 36 -9.60 -19.98 -18.58
N GLY A 37 -10.20 -18.81 -18.33
CA GLY A 37 -11.33 -18.65 -17.41
C GLY A 37 -10.96 -18.50 -15.94
N GLU A 38 -9.68 -18.64 -15.59
CA GLU A 38 -9.21 -18.50 -14.21
C GLU A 38 -8.56 -17.14 -13.97
N ALA A 39 -8.90 -16.46 -12.88
CA ALA A 39 -8.25 -15.22 -12.48
C ALA A 39 -6.77 -15.46 -12.16
N LYS A 40 -5.86 -14.70 -12.80
CA LYS A 40 -4.40 -14.86 -12.64
C LYS A 40 -3.66 -13.57 -12.31
N VAL A 41 -4.11 -12.43 -12.81
CA VAL A 41 -3.40 -11.15 -12.71
C VAL A 41 -4.38 -10.04 -12.34
N VAL A 42 -3.89 -9.03 -11.63
CA VAL A 42 -4.58 -7.77 -11.40
C VAL A 42 -3.83 -6.66 -12.12
N VAL A 43 -4.56 -5.77 -12.79
CA VAL A 43 -4.06 -4.55 -13.40
C VAL A 43 -4.73 -3.38 -12.70
N GLN A 44 -3.96 -2.41 -12.27
CA GLN A 44 -4.46 -1.26 -11.51
C GLN A 44 -3.65 0.01 -11.86
N ASP A 45 -4.25 1.17 -11.61
CA ASP A 45 -3.53 2.43 -11.62
C ASP A 45 -2.38 2.41 -10.59
N ILE A 46 -1.21 2.92 -10.98
CA ILE A 46 -0.01 2.97 -10.14
C ILE A 46 -0.25 3.79 -8.87
N LYS A 47 -1.02 4.89 -8.95
CA LYS A 47 -1.31 5.72 -7.76
C LYS A 47 -2.15 4.96 -6.73
N VAL A 48 -3.10 4.16 -7.20
CA VAL A 48 -3.92 3.29 -6.35
C VAL A 48 -3.07 2.20 -5.70
N TYR A 49 -2.10 1.65 -6.44
CA TYR A 49 -1.14 0.68 -5.92
C TYR A 49 -0.27 1.29 -4.81
N GLU A 50 0.35 2.43 -5.06
CA GLU A 50 1.20 3.13 -4.08
C GLU A 50 0.41 3.50 -2.82
N GLN A 51 -0.81 4.02 -2.97
CA GLN A 51 -1.67 4.34 -1.83
C GLN A 51 -2.02 3.10 -0.98
N MET A 52 -2.21 1.95 -1.63
CA MET A 52 -2.44 0.68 -0.93
C MET A 52 -1.20 0.25 -0.14
N GLU A 53 -0.01 0.34 -0.74
CA GLU A 53 1.26 0.02 -0.08
C GLU A 53 1.51 0.93 1.13
N ASP A 54 1.29 2.25 0.99
CA ASP A 54 1.39 3.21 2.09
C ASP A 54 0.41 2.91 3.22
N SER A 55 -0.82 2.51 2.87
CA SER A 55 -1.84 2.12 3.85
C SER A 55 -1.43 0.88 4.63
N LEU A 56 -0.86 -0.13 3.96
CA LEU A 56 -0.35 -1.33 4.62
C LEU A 56 0.85 -1.02 5.52
N ALA A 57 1.75 -0.14 5.09
CA ALA A 57 2.87 0.31 5.89
C ALA A 57 2.39 1.02 7.17
N LEU A 58 1.41 1.93 7.04
CA LEU A 58 0.81 2.61 8.19
C LEU A 58 0.15 1.62 9.16
N LEU A 59 -0.64 0.68 8.65
CA LEU A 59 -1.28 -0.36 9.48
C LEU A 59 -0.25 -1.20 10.23
N LYS A 60 0.89 -1.51 9.61
CA LYS A 60 1.99 -2.21 10.27
C LYS A 60 2.61 -1.38 11.41
N ILE A 61 2.86 -0.09 11.18
CA ILE A 61 3.35 0.83 12.22
C ILE A 61 2.37 0.88 13.39
N LEU A 62 1.07 1.01 13.12
CA LEU A 62 0.03 1.04 14.16
C LEU A 62 -0.05 -0.26 14.96
N ALA A 63 0.04 -1.42 14.28
CA ALA A 63 0.07 -2.72 14.95
C ALA A 63 1.31 -2.89 15.84
N GLN A 64 2.48 -2.47 15.35
CA GLN A 64 3.73 -2.50 16.12
C GLN A 64 3.70 -1.55 17.33
N SER A 65 3.12 -0.35 17.15
CA SER A 65 2.92 0.62 18.23
C SER A 65 1.99 0.06 19.30
N SER A 66 0.83 -0.47 18.89
CA SER A 66 -0.15 -1.07 19.80
C SER A 66 0.46 -2.21 20.62
N LYS A 67 1.24 -3.08 19.97
CA LYS A 67 1.99 -4.15 20.65
C LYS A 67 3.02 -3.60 21.65
N SER A 68 3.74 -2.54 21.28
CA SER A 68 4.76 -1.95 22.14
C SER A 68 4.17 -1.28 23.38
N ILE A 69 2.98 -0.67 23.25
CA ILE A 69 2.23 -0.14 24.39
C ILE A 69 1.77 -1.27 25.31
N ALA A 70 1.22 -2.36 24.76
CA ALA A 70 0.76 -3.50 25.55
C ALA A 70 1.89 -4.25 26.29
N GLU A 71 3.13 -4.12 25.82
CA GLU A 71 4.32 -4.71 26.43
C GLU A 71 5.10 -3.70 27.31
N ASP A 72 4.50 -2.56 27.67
CA ASP A 72 5.12 -1.49 28.47
C ASP A 72 6.45 -0.96 27.88
N ARG A 73 6.62 -1.06 26.55
CA ARG A 73 7.79 -0.55 25.81
C ARG A 73 7.59 0.87 25.27
N ALA A 74 6.52 1.55 25.68
CA ALA A 74 6.27 2.94 25.36
C ALA A 74 7.10 3.88 26.27
N LYS A 75 7.46 5.05 25.76
CA LYS A 75 8.15 6.10 26.53
C LYS A 75 7.25 7.33 26.65
N THR A 76 7.42 8.07 27.74
CA THR A 76 6.81 9.40 27.86
C THR A 76 7.45 10.37 26.88
N LEU A 77 6.77 11.49 26.63
CA LEU A 77 7.32 12.56 25.79
C LEU A 77 8.62 13.14 26.38
N ASP A 78 8.66 13.32 27.71
CA ASP A 78 9.83 13.85 28.42
C ASP A 78 11.04 12.91 28.31
N ASP A 79 10.84 11.61 28.51
CA ASP A 79 11.89 10.59 28.36
C ASP A 79 12.43 10.55 26.92
N ALA A 80 11.55 10.69 25.94
CA ALA A 80 11.95 10.71 24.53
C ALA A 80 12.79 11.95 24.19
N TYR A 81 12.38 13.14 24.64
CA TYR A 81 13.13 14.38 24.42
C TYR A 81 14.52 14.34 25.04
N LEU A 82 14.61 13.87 26.29
CA LEU A 82 15.88 13.74 27.00
C LEU A 82 16.82 12.76 26.26
N HIS A 83 16.29 11.63 25.80
CA HIS A 83 17.05 10.64 25.05
C HIS A 83 17.60 11.18 23.72
N ILE A 84 16.77 11.90 22.94
CA ILE A 84 17.19 12.49 21.66
C ILE A 84 18.31 13.52 21.87
N ARG A 85 18.16 14.43 22.86
CA ARG A 85 19.19 15.44 23.16
C ARG A 85 20.53 14.83 23.55
N GLN A 86 20.52 13.72 24.30
CA GLN A 86 21.74 13.01 24.68
C GLN A 86 22.43 12.36 23.48
N GLN A 87 21.68 11.86 22.50
CA GLN A 87 22.26 11.28 21.28
C GLN A 87 22.88 12.33 20.37
N THR A 88 22.20 13.47 20.16
CA THR A 88 22.74 14.54 19.32
C THR A 88 24.00 15.15 19.93
N ALA A 89 24.04 15.37 21.25
CA ALA A 89 25.22 15.90 21.93
C ALA A 89 26.45 14.97 21.89
N LYS A 90 26.24 13.64 21.78
CA LYS A 90 27.32 12.66 21.62
C LYS A 90 27.83 12.53 20.19
N SER A 91 27.03 12.91 19.20
CA SER A 91 27.40 12.84 17.78
C SER A 91 28.22 14.05 17.31
N GLU A 92 28.26 15.12 18.10
CA GLU A 92 29.03 16.35 17.84
C GLU A 92 30.42 16.34 18.49
N LEU A 93 30.80 15.23 19.13
CA LEU A 93 32.11 14.95 19.74
C LEU A 93 32.84 13.85 18.95
#